data_AF-A0AAD7G8B6-F1
#
_entry.id   AF-A0AAD7G8B6-F1
#
_cell.length_a   1.000
_cell.length_b   1.000
_cell.length_c   1.000
_cell.angle_alpha   90.00
_cell.angle_beta   90.00
_cell.angle_gamma   90.00
#
_symmetry.space_group_name_H-M   'P 1'
#
loop_
_entity.id
_entity.type
_entity.pdbx_description
1 polymer ?
#
loop_
_entity_poly.entity_id
_entity_poly.type
_entity_poly.pdbx_seq_one_letter_code
_entity_poly.pdbx_strand_id
1 'polypeptide(L)'
;MVCAACLVKMHPDQNFHHVEEWDGSGFVRTPLWTLGHELHLAHGGLKLTNNAFPHKVQDWYRELLRVYRVWRYLALRRRTGQAQNIDAVITNRWPGFIGCEMPGVPGDGNFKLQRKRKVDDPDDFALNGGNAYFPEDTQYKLYVSELGPEDDKCTCSELKAVCMQNITKFKNAVVTGVVAVQCACHGFFQPGGLVDLTMGEGYGHTDYALGHTLADAHDQQWVVLTYDIYCQFYVNILKRFKKWFPPLVGLIDKLSGAVPKMHIRNHIGQWDMGGLRTLANDRLIAADGYRRARDTLLRLGLSPTDTCLAALANEDLYAKNTRDSPKMGESGDVDPWFWTVGRPANLTVRQEADWSVEMDRVKWFRDRANRDRAVEQKETVEAELGRMIKSFTQSATAWKTLESMSEKKSGRAAYAHLKVLMYTELVRQCAELHAKAPGLSNQDRLDEEASELLEMKRKGLLNMTLSESWKDYLPVI
;
A
#
# COMPACT_ATOMS: atom_id res chain seq x y z
N MET A 1 -53.96 27.39 -21.90
CA MET A 1 -52.73 26.67 -22.29
C MET A 1 -51.57 27.64 -22.26
N VAL A 2 -50.48 27.30 -21.57
CA VAL A 2 -49.22 28.07 -21.55
C VAL A 2 -48.19 27.31 -22.38
N CYS A 3 -47.26 28.01 -23.05
CA CYS A 3 -46.19 27.33 -23.78
C CYS A 3 -45.20 26.65 -22.81
N ALA A 4 -44.47 25.64 -23.29
CA ALA A 4 -43.50 24.88 -22.49
C ALA A 4 -42.52 25.77 -21.71
N ALA A 5 -41.98 26.82 -22.35
CA ALA A 5 -41.06 27.76 -21.72
C ALA A 5 -41.69 28.56 -20.56
N CYS A 6 -42.95 28.98 -20.69
CA CYS A 6 -43.67 29.65 -19.61
C CYS A 6 -44.03 28.66 -18.49
N LEU A 7 -44.32 27.42 -18.85
CA LEU A 7 -44.69 26.36 -17.92
C LEU A 7 -43.51 25.96 -17.03
N VAL A 8 -42.30 25.86 -17.60
CA VAL A 8 -41.05 25.67 -16.85
C VAL A 8 -40.78 26.87 -15.92
N LYS A 9 -40.98 28.10 -16.38
CA LYS A 9 -40.81 29.32 -15.54
C LYS A 9 -41.80 29.42 -14.38
N MET A 10 -42.99 28.84 -14.50
CA MET A 10 -43.99 28.82 -13.43
C MET A 10 -43.73 27.75 -12.36
N HIS A 11 -42.85 26.78 -12.65
CA HIS A 11 -42.50 25.68 -11.75
C HIS A 11 -41.01 25.64 -11.39
N PRO A 12 -40.40 26.79 -11.00
CA PRO A 12 -38.95 26.88 -10.84
C PRO A 12 -38.40 25.95 -9.76
N ASP A 13 -39.19 25.65 -8.73
CA ASP A 13 -38.76 24.89 -7.55
C ASP A 13 -39.37 23.47 -7.51
N GLN A 14 -40.18 23.11 -8.50
CA GLN A 14 -40.93 21.85 -8.55
C GLN A 14 -40.28 20.84 -9.50
N ASN A 15 -38.99 20.56 -9.27
CA ASN A 15 -38.12 19.77 -10.17
C ASN A 15 -38.66 18.38 -10.59
N PHE A 16 -39.53 17.77 -9.78
CA PHE A 16 -40.10 16.43 -10.03
C PHE A 16 -41.61 16.45 -10.28
N HIS A 17 -42.21 17.65 -10.43
CA HIS A 17 -43.62 17.77 -10.72
C HIS A 17 -43.92 17.33 -12.15
N HIS A 18 -45.12 16.78 -12.33
CA HIS A 18 -45.62 16.32 -13.62
C HIS A 18 -46.78 17.22 -14.02
N VAL A 19 -46.73 17.69 -15.24
CA VAL A 19 -47.70 18.62 -15.82
C VAL A 19 -48.49 17.91 -16.91
N GLU A 20 -49.67 18.40 -17.22
CA GLU A 20 -50.50 17.84 -18.28
C GLU A 20 -50.22 18.58 -19.60
N GLU A 21 -49.68 17.86 -20.57
CA GLU A 21 -49.36 18.34 -21.91
C GLU A 21 -50.41 17.82 -22.90
N TRP A 22 -50.87 18.68 -23.81
CA TRP A 22 -51.82 18.29 -24.85
C TRP A 22 -51.07 17.74 -26.07
N ASP A 23 -51.24 16.45 -26.38
CA ASP A 23 -50.52 15.76 -27.47
C ASP A 23 -51.25 15.81 -28.84
N GLY A 24 -52.37 16.54 -28.91
CA GLY A 24 -53.24 16.59 -30.09
C GLY A 24 -54.47 15.68 -29.98
N SER A 25 -54.46 14.70 -29.07
CA SER A 25 -55.55 13.75 -28.84
C SER A 25 -56.06 13.74 -27.40
N GLY A 26 -55.21 14.10 -26.43
CA GLY A 26 -55.57 14.19 -25.01
C GLY A 26 -54.50 14.86 -24.17
N PHE A 27 -54.78 14.97 -22.86
CA PHE A 27 -53.79 15.43 -21.88
C PHE A 27 -52.97 14.23 -21.39
N VAL A 28 -51.66 14.30 -21.59
CA VAL A 28 -50.69 13.30 -21.15
C VAL A 28 -49.85 13.88 -20.02
N ARG A 29 -49.59 13.05 -19.02
CA ARG A 29 -48.75 13.42 -17.88
C ARG A 29 -47.28 13.47 -18.30
N THR A 30 -46.73 14.67 -18.49
CA THR A 30 -45.35 14.92 -18.91
C THR A 30 -44.50 15.44 -17.75
N PRO A 31 -43.31 14.88 -17.48
CA PRO A 31 -42.39 15.43 -16.50
C PRO A 31 -41.69 16.71 -17.02
N LEU A 32 -41.43 17.66 -16.13
CA LEU A 32 -40.88 18.99 -16.47
C LEU A 32 -39.55 18.97 -17.26
N TRP A 33 -38.69 17.97 -17.06
CA TRP A 33 -37.40 17.89 -17.80
C TRP A 33 -37.58 17.65 -19.29
N THR A 34 -38.67 17.00 -19.72
CA THR A 34 -38.99 16.81 -21.15
C THR A 34 -39.34 18.14 -21.81
N LEU A 35 -39.85 19.10 -21.04
CA LEU A 35 -40.20 20.46 -21.48
C LEU A 35 -39.01 21.43 -21.44
N GLY A 36 -37.80 20.94 -21.15
CA GLY A 36 -36.57 21.74 -21.08
C GLY A 36 -36.23 22.30 -19.71
N HIS A 37 -36.81 21.75 -18.62
CA HIS A 37 -36.38 22.09 -17.26
C HIS A 37 -35.01 21.49 -16.94
N GLU A 38 -34.02 22.34 -16.72
CA GLU A 38 -32.65 21.94 -16.38
C GLU A 38 -32.42 21.93 -14.87
N LEU A 39 -32.02 20.79 -14.32
CA LEU A 39 -31.61 20.66 -12.92
C LEU A 39 -30.10 20.91 -12.81
N HIS A 40 -29.70 22.09 -12.33
CA HIS A 40 -28.29 22.41 -12.13
C HIS A 40 -27.76 21.83 -10.81
N LEU A 41 -26.79 20.92 -10.89
CA LEU A 41 -26.17 20.25 -9.73
C LEU A 41 -24.85 20.93 -9.34
N ALA A 42 -24.81 21.60 -8.19
CA ALA A 42 -23.65 22.09 -7.40
C ALA A 42 -22.47 22.84 -8.10
N HIS A 43 -21.96 23.86 -7.40
CA HIS A 43 -20.80 24.71 -7.75
C HIS A 43 -20.73 25.22 -9.20
N GLY A 44 -21.61 26.18 -9.52
CA GLY A 44 -21.49 27.01 -10.73
C GLY A 44 -22.76 27.14 -11.57
N GLY A 45 -23.83 26.42 -11.22
CA GLY A 45 -25.16 26.65 -11.80
C GLY A 45 -25.72 28.01 -11.39
N LEU A 46 -26.41 28.70 -12.31
CA LEU A 46 -26.99 30.02 -12.09
C LEU A 46 -27.58 30.15 -10.69
N LYS A 47 -27.03 31.10 -9.94
CA LYS A 47 -27.44 31.48 -8.61
C LYS A 47 -28.94 31.81 -8.56
N LEU A 48 -29.76 30.85 -8.14
CA LEU A 48 -30.94 31.12 -7.30
C LEU A 48 -30.50 31.51 -5.86
N THR A 49 -29.23 31.87 -5.64
CA THR A 49 -28.76 32.38 -4.35
C THR A 49 -29.06 33.86 -4.26
N ASN A 50 -30.11 34.21 -3.52
CA ASN A 50 -30.31 35.57 -3.06
C ASN A 50 -29.17 35.95 -2.11
N ASN A 51 -28.19 36.73 -2.59
CA ASN A 51 -27.06 37.19 -1.77
C ASN A 51 -27.49 38.01 -0.54
N ALA A 52 -28.73 38.55 -0.52
CA ALA A 52 -29.26 39.28 0.63
C ALA A 52 -29.86 38.37 1.70
N PHE A 53 -30.36 37.17 1.34
CA PHE A 53 -31.03 36.26 2.26
C PHE A 53 -30.66 34.78 2.01
N PRO A 54 -29.40 34.39 2.27
CA PRO A 54 -28.91 33.02 2.01
C PRO A 54 -29.69 31.93 2.77
N HIS A 55 -30.33 32.27 3.90
CA HIS A 55 -31.18 31.36 4.68
C HIS A 55 -32.54 31.04 4.04
N LYS A 56 -32.94 31.77 2.98
CA LYS A 56 -34.21 31.52 2.26
C LYS A 56 -34.06 30.52 1.11
N VAL A 57 -32.83 30.13 0.76
CA VAL A 57 -32.55 29.10 -0.24
C VAL A 57 -32.65 27.75 0.45
N GLN A 58 -33.49 26.85 -0.08
CA GLN A 58 -33.65 25.53 0.49
C GLN A 58 -32.37 24.70 0.29
N ASP A 59 -31.74 24.30 1.38
CA ASP A 59 -30.53 23.49 1.36
C ASP A 59 -30.89 22.00 1.19
N TRP A 60 -30.79 21.49 -0.04
CA TRP A 60 -31.02 20.07 -0.37
C TRP A 60 -29.75 19.21 -0.23
N TYR A 61 -28.64 19.76 0.28
CA TYR A 61 -27.37 19.06 0.34
C TYR A 61 -27.46 17.83 1.26
N ARG A 62 -28.21 17.93 2.36
CA ARG A 62 -28.41 16.81 3.30
C ARG A 62 -29.13 15.64 2.63
N GLU A 63 -30.21 15.92 1.90
CA GLU A 63 -31.01 14.93 1.18
C GLU A 63 -30.19 14.28 0.06
N LEU A 64 -29.43 15.09 -0.69
CA LEU A 64 -28.56 14.61 -1.76
C LEU A 64 -27.46 13.67 -1.21
N LEU A 65 -26.81 14.04 -0.11
CA LEU A 65 -25.80 13.20 0.54
C LEU A 65 -26.38 11.85 0.99
N ARG A 66 -27.63 11.84 1.49
CA ARG A 66 -28.33 10.60 1.88
C ARG A 66 -28.62 9.72 0.66
N VAL A 67 -29.16 10.28 -0.41
CA VAL A 67 -29.42 9.54 -1.67
C VAL A 67 -28.11 8.99 -2.25
N TYR A 68 -27.05 9.80 -2.27
CA TYR A 68 -25.75 9.39 -2.76
C TYR A 68 -25.14 8.25 -1.93
N ARG A 69 -25.27 8.31 -0.60
CA ARG A 69 -24.82 7.24 0.31
C ARG A 69 -25.53 5.91 0.02
N VAL A 70 -26.87 5.95 -0.09
CA VAL A 70 -27.67 4.75 -0.41
C VAL A 70 -27.32 4.24 -1.82
N TRP A 71 -27.18 5.12 -2.80
CA TRP A 71 -26.79 4.75 -4.15
C TRP A 71 -25.41 4.09 -4.19
N ARG A 72 -24.41 4.62 -3.48
CA ARG A 72 -23.07 4.00 -3.40
C ARG A 72 -23.13 2.61 -2.81
N TYR A 73 -23.91 2.41 -1.74
CA TYR A 73 -24.11 1.11 -1.12
C TYR A 73 -24.75 0.10 -2.09
N LEU A 74 -25.84 0.49 -2.76
CA LEU A 74 -26.50 -0.37 -3.75
C LEU A 74 -25.59 -0.67 -4.95
N ALA A 75 -24.83 0.33 -5.42
CA ALA A 75 -23.87 0.17 -6.50
C ALA A 75 -22.74 -0.81 -6.13
N LEU A 76 -22.23 -0.75 -4.89
CA LEU A 76 -21.24 -1.69 -4.37
C LEU A 76 -21.81 -3.11 -4.31
N ARG A 77 -22.99 -3.31 -3.73
CA ARG A 77 -23.65 -4.63 -3.69
C ARG A 77 -23.92 -5.21 -5.07
N ARG A 78 -24.27 -4.37 -6.04
CA ARG A 78 -24.45 -4.79 -7.43
C ARG A 78 -23.12 -5.20 -8.07
N ARG A 79 -22.05 -4.40 -7.89
CA ARG A 79 -20.74 -4.65 -8.51
C ARG A 79 -20.04 -5.88 -7.96
N THR A 80 -20.19 -6.13 -6.67
CA THR A 80 -19.58 -7.25 -5.93
C THR A 80 -20.31 -8.57 -6.10
N GLY A 81 -21.51 -8.57 -6.71
CA GLY A 81 -22.35 -9.76 -6.85
C GLY A 81 -23.27 -10.05 -5.66
N GLN A 82 -23.17 -9.27 -4.58
CA GLN A 82 -23.96 -9.46 -3.37
C GLN A 82 -25.47 -9.27 -3.61
N ALA A 83 -25.87 -8.44 -4.58
CA ALA A 83 -27.26 -8.30 -4.97
C ALA A 83 -27.82 -9.53 -5.73
N GLN A 84 -26.93 -10.41 -6.20
CA GLN A 84 -27.25 -11.63 -6.94
C GLN A 84 -26.94 -12.90 -6.12
N ASN A 85 -26.63 -12.77 -4.83
CA ASN A 85 -26.28 -13.89 -3.95
C ASN A 85 -25.06 -14.69 -4.43
N ILE A 86 -24.01 -13.98 -4.88
CA ILE A 86 -22.77 -14.60 -5.37
C ILE A 86 -22.08 -15.49 -4.32
N ASP A 87 -22.32 -15.29 -3.03
CA ASP A 87 -21.76 -16.10 -1.95
C ASP A 87 -22.29 -17.54 -1.94
N ALA A 88 -23.41 -17.80 -2.62
CA ALA A 88 -23.88 -19.17 -2.87
C ALA A 88 -23.00 -19.93 -3.88
N VAL A 89 -22.16 -19.21 -4.63
CA VAL A 89 -21.29 -19.78 -5.67
C VAL A 89 -19.82 -19.67 -5.27
N ILE A 90 -19.40 -18.53 -4.74
CA ILE A 90 -18.05 -18.32 -4.22
C ILE A 90 -18.09 -18.45 -2.70
N THR A 91 -17.69 -19.61 -2.19
CA THR A 91 -17.72 -19.94 -0.76
C THR A 91 -16.43 -19.60 -0.03
N ASN A 92 -15.33 -19.38 -0.75
CA ASN A 92 -14.00 -19.12 -0.18
C ASN A 92 -13.77 -17.65 0.15
N ARG A 93 -14.83 -16.94 0.56
CA ARG A 93 -14.78 -15.53 0.94
C ARG A 93 -15.75 -15.24 2.05
N TRP A 94 -15.57 -14.11 2.73
CA TRP A 94 -16.45 -13.75 3.83
C TRP A 94 -17.87 -13.44 3.32
N PRO A 95 -18.93 -14.11 3.85
CA PRO A 95 -20.29 -13.87 3.40
C PRO A 95 -20.71 -12.42 3.61
N GLY A 96 -21.40 -11.84 2.62
CA GLY A 96 -21.83 -10.45 2.62
C GLY A 96 -20.76 -9.44 2.23
N PHE A 97 -19.49 -9.83 2.07
CA PHE A 97 -18.38 -8.91 1.80
C PHE A 97 -18.59 -8.06 0.53
N ILE A 98 -18.37 -6.76 0.65
CA ILE A 98 -18.52 -5.76 -0.42
C ILE A 98 -17.21 -5.00 -0.75
N GLY A 99 -16.06 -5.44 -0.22
CA GLY A 99 -14.74 -4.87 -0.53
C GLY A 99 -14.01 -5.60 -1.67
N CYS A 100 -12.73 -5.25 -1.87
CA CYS A 100 -11.82 -5.89 -2.83
C CYS A 100 -10.83 -6.78 -2.06
N GLU A 101 -10.72 -8.08 -2.39
CA GLU A 101 -9.88 -9.05 -1.67
C GLU A 101 -8.59 -9.36 -2.45
N MET A 102 -7.43 -9.38 -1.77
CA MET A 102 -6.17 -10.05 -2.16
C MET A 102 -5.24 -10.16 -0.92
N PRO A 103 -4.43 -11.24 -0.76
CA PRO A 103 -3.71 -11.54 0.49
C PRO A 103 -2.37 -10.79 0.67
N GLY A 104 -2.01 -10.56 1.94
CA GLY A 104 -0.73 -10.01 2.48
C GLY A 104 -1.03 -8.94 3.55
N VAL A 105 -0.14 -8.72 4.54
CA VAL A 105 -0.51 -7.96 5.78
C VAL A 105 0.56 -7.02 6.42
N PRO A 106 0.54 -5.66 6.28
CA PRO A 106 1.20 -4.76 7.24
C PRO A 106 0.20 -3.91 8.02
N GLY A 107 0.54 -3.60 9.27
CA GLY A 107 -0.25 -2.74 10.15
C GLY A 107 0.37 -1.34 10.28
N ASP A 108 -0.41 -0.28 10.07
CA ASP A 108 -0.01 1.11 10.37
C ASP A 108 -1.19 1.93 10.95
N GLY A 109 -0.88 2.82 11.90
CA GLY A 109 -1.85 3.71 12.53
C GLY A 109 -1.90 5.08 11.88
N ASN A 110 -3.03 5.43 11.26
CA ASN A 110 -3.26 6.74 10.67
C ASN A 110 -4.00 7.69 11.65
N PHE A 111 -3.26 8.64 12.22
CA PHE A 111 -3.79 9.66 13.15
C PHE A 111 -4.28 10.96 12.48
N LYS A 112 -4.30 11.03 11.14
CA LYS A 112 -4.83 12.21 10.42
C LYS A 112 -6.33 12.12 10.18
N LEU A 113 -6.90 10.91 10.22
CA LEU A 113 -8.33 10.68 10.10
C LEU A 113 -9.00 10.78 11.48
N GLN A 114 -9.27 12.00 11.92
CA GLN A 114 -9.85 12.26 13.24
C GLN A 114 -11.34 12.61 13.14
N ARG A 115 -12.15 12.00 14.01
CA ARG A 115 -13.54 12.41 14.21
C ARG A 115 -13.64 13.30 15.43
N LYS A 116 -13.89 14.59 15.23
CA LYS A 116 -14.18 15.53 16.33
C LYS A 116 -15.58 15.29 16.88
N ARG A 117 -15.78 15.56 18.17
CA ARG A 117 -17.08 15.54 18.82
C ARG A 117 -18.00 16.57 18.15
N LYS A 118 -19.09 16.10 17.55
CA LYS A 118 -20.16 16.90 16.96
C LYS A 118 -21.50 16.41 17.51
N VAL A 119 -22.57 17.19 17.29
CA VAL A 119 -23.93 16.70 17.52
C VAL A 119 -24.21 15.70 16.41
N ASP A 120 -24.13 14.42 16.74
CA ASP A 120 -24.33 13.32 15.81
C ASP A 120 -25.84 13.04 15.65
N ASP A 121 -26.28 12.69 14.44
CA ASP A 121 -27.65 12.25 14.15
C ASP A 121 -27.78 10.80 14.69
N PRO A 122 -28.68 10.51 15.66
CA PRO A 122 -28.78 9.18 16.26
C PRO A 122 -29.17 8.09 15.26
N ASP A 123 -29.76 8.47 14.11
CA ASP A 123 -30.13 7.56 13.03
C ASP A 123 -29.01 7.38 11.99
N ASP A 124 -27.80 7.93 12.22
CA ASP A 124 -26.65 7.75 11.33
C ASP A 124 -25.87 6.46 11.65
N PHE A 125 -26.19 5.38 10.93
CA PHE A 125 -25.54 4.08 11.05
C PHE A 125 -24.87 3.61 9.75
N ALA A 126 -23.84 2.77 9.88
CA ALA A 126 -23.12 2.21 8.75
C ALA A 126 -24.01 1.23 7.95
N LEU A 127 -24.20 1.48 6.63
CA LEU A 127 -25.07 0.64 5.78
C LEU A 127 -24.46 -0.74 5.47
N ASN A 128 -23.14 -0.86 5.58
CA ASN A 128 -22.41 -2.08 5.28
C ASN A 128 -22.41 -3.10 6.42
N GLY A 129 -22.71 -2.69 7.67
CA GLY A 129 -22.78 -3.59 8.82
C GLY A 129 -21.54 -4.48 8.94
N GLY A 130 -20.34 -3.87 8.92
CA GLY A 130 -19.08 -4.60 9.04
C GLY A 130 -18.62 -5.35 7.79
N ASN A 131 -19.43 -5.46 6.73
CA ASN A 131 -19.14 -6.28 5.54
C ASN A 131 -18.10 -5.67 4.57
N ALA A 132 -17.15 -4.86 5.06
CA ALA A 132 -16.09 -4.26 4.25
C ALA A 132 -14.77 -4.19 5.04
N TYR A 133 -14.04 -3.09 4.94
CA TYR A 133 -12.73 -2.92 5.58
C TYR A 133 -12.83 -2.66 7.10
N PHE A 134 -13.92 -2.03 7.55
CA PHE A 134 -14.19 -1.85 8.98
C PHE A 134 -15.04 -3.02 9.49
N PRO A 135 -14.76 -3.56 10.69
CA PRO A 135 -15.59 -4.57 11.31
C PRO A 135 -16.91 -3.98 11.81
N GLU A 136 -17.78 -4.83 12.32
CA GLU A 136 -19.08 -4.40 12.86
C GLU A 136 -18.89 -3.51 14.10
N ASP A 137 -19.41 -2.29 14.02
CA ASP A 137 -19.17 -1.21 14.99
C ASP A 137 -19.68 -1.58 16.39
N THR A 138 -20.83 -2.26 16.48
CA THR A 138 -21.41 -2.69 17.77
C THR A 138 -20.50 -3.67 18.50
N GLN A 139 -19.96 -4.68 17.79
CA GLN A 139 -19.08 -5.69 18.37
C GLN A 139 -17.74 -5.09 18.79
N TYR A 140 -17.20 -4.21 17.95
CA TYR A 140 -15.94 -3.54 18.25
C TYR A 140 -16.06 -2.61 19.47
N LYS A 141 -17.14 -1.85 19.59
CA LYS A 141 -17.38 -1.00 20.76
C LYS A 141 -17.53 -1.81 22.05
N LEU A 142 -18.17 -2.96 22.01
CA LEU A 142 -18.25 -3.88 23.17
C LEU A 142 -16.85 -4.35 23.57
N TYR A 143 -16.06 -4.83 22.61
CA TYR A 143 -14.68 -5.23 22.83
C TYR A 143 -13.84 -4.10 23.47
N VAL A 144 -13.94 -2.88 22.95
CA VAL A 144 -13.24 -1.70 23.49
C VAL A 144 -13.73 -1.33 24.89
N SER A 145 -15.00 -1.56 25.23
CA SER A 145 -15.51 -1.29 26.58
C SER A 145 -14.99 -2.27 27.63
N GLU A 146 -14.64 -3.49 27.23
CA GLU A 146 -14.04 -4.52 28.09
C GLU A 146 -12.51 -4.50 28.11
N LEU A 147 -11.88 -3.73 27.20
CA LEU A 147 -10.46 -3.42 27.27
C LEU A 147 -10.20 -2.56 28.52
N GLY A 148 -9.59 -3.17 29.53
CA GLY A 148 -9.04 -2.45 30.68
C GLY A 148 -7.86 -1.54 30.29
N PRO A 149 -7.39 -0.69 31.21
CA PRO A 149 -6.21 0.15 30.96
C PRO A 149 -4.99 -0.72 30.62
N GLU A 150 -4.29 -0.37 29.53
CA GLU A 150 -3.06 -1.05 29.12
C GLU A 150 -1.87 -0.53 29.94
N ASP A 151 -1.24 -1.41 30.72
CA ASP A 151 -0.06 -1.09 31.55
C ASP A 151 1.28 -1.30 30.81
N ASP A 152 1.25 -1.71 29.54
CA ASP A 152 2.44 -2.03 28.75
C ASP A 152 3.17 -0.73 28.34
N LYS A 153 4.14 -0.31 29.15
CA LYS A 153 4.98 0.87 28.87
C LYS A 153 5.96 0.58 27.73
N CYS A 154 6.01 1.47 26.74
CA CYS A 154 6.99 1.39 25.67
C CYS A 154 8.43 1.50 26.22
N THR A 155 9.22 0.44 26.07
CA THR A 155 10.62 0.39 26.54
C THR A 155 11.62 0.93 25.52
N CYS A 156 11.25 1.05 24.24
CA CYS A 156 12.08 1.60 23.17
C CYS A 156 12.36 3.10 23.34
N SER A 157 13.64 3.47 23.37
CA SER A 157 14.16 4.81 23.73
C SER A 157 13.62 5.97 22.87
N GLU A 158 13.52 5.83 21.54
CA GLU A 158 13.09 6.93 20.65
C GLU A 158 11.57 7.02 20.44
N LEU A 159 10.81 5.94 20.71
CA LEU A 159 9.35 5.93 20.57
C LEU A 159 8.62 6.39 21.84
N LYS A 160 9.33 6.54 22.97
CA LYS A 160 8.80 7.18 24.18
C LYS A 160 8.23 8.58 23.92
N ALA A 161 8.85 9.34 23.00
CA ALA A 161 8.36 10.67 22.62
C ALA A 161 7.00 10.60 21.88
N VAL A 162 6.80 9.57 21.05
CA VAL A 162 5.53 9.36 20.32
C VAL A 162 4.42 8.93 21.27
N CYS A 163 4.70 8.03 22.22
CA CYS A 163 3.73 7.63 23.26
C CYS A 163 3.27 8.82 24.12
N MET A 164 4.17 9.77 24.44
CA MET A 164 3.84 10.89 25.32
C MET A 164 3.14 12.07 24.61
N GLN A 165 3.32 12.23 23.30
CA GLN A 165 2.72 13.33 22.50
C GLN A 165 1.21 13.16 22.25
N ASN A 166 0.65 11.98 22.49
CA ASN A 166 -0.74 11.65 22.14
C ASN A 166 -1.78 12.37 23.01
N ILE A 167 -1.52 12.62 24.29
CA ILE A 167 -2.58 13.04 25.24
C ILE A 167 -3.04 14.49 25.00
N THR A 168 -2.14 15.40 24.61
CA THR A 168 -2.47 16.83 24.43
C THR A 168 -3.01 17.17 23.05
N LYS A 169 -2.73 16.35 22.02
CA LYS A 169 -3.08 16.63 20.62
C LYS A 169 -4.54 16.34 20.26
N PHE A 170 -5.19 15.42 20.96
CA PHE A 170 -6.55 14.94 20.62
C PHE A 170 -7.70 15.56 21.44
N LYS A 171 -7.52 16.78 21.96
CA LYS A 171 -8.61 17.49 22.68
C LYS A 171 -9.87 17.55 21.79
N ASN A 172 -10.99 17.08 22.33
CA ASN A 172 -12.32 17.02 21.69
C ASN A 172 -12.47 16.04 20.50
N ALA A 173 -11.55 15.09 20.32
CA ALA A 173 -11.73 13.97 19.39
C ALA A 173 -12.53 12.82 20.04
N VAL A 174 -13.47 12.23 19.29
CA VAL A 174 -14.15 10.97 19.64
C VAL A 174 -13.38 9.79 19.07
N VAL A 175 -12.82 9.95 17.88
CA VAL A 175 -11.90 9.00 17.24
C VAL A 175 -10.59 9.75 16.98
N THR A 176 -9.49 9.26 17.56
CA THR A 176 -8.16 9.87 17.49
C THR A 176 -7.39 9.50 16.23
N GLY A 177 -7.79 8.41 15.57
CA GLY A 177 -7.18 7.90 14.36
C GLY A 177 -7.80 6.56 13.98
N VAL A 178 -7.22 5.90 12.99
CA VAL A 178 -7.60 4.55 12.56
C VAL A 178 -6.34 3.71 12.46
N VAL A 179 -6.34 2.50 13.02
CA VAL A 179 -5.29 1.52 12.71
C VAL A 179 -5.78 0.63 11.57
N ALA A 180 -4.91 0.44 10.58
CA ALA A 180 -5.20 -0.33 9.39
C ALA A 180 -4.20 -1.46 9.25
N VAL A 181 -4.73 -2.66 9.05
CA VAL A 181 -4.02 -3.86 8.67
C VAL A 181 -4.29 -4.05 7.18
N GLN A 182 -3.36 -3.58 6.36
CA GLN A 182 -3.42 -3.59 4.89
C GLN A 182 -2.53 -4.70 4.33
N CYS A 183 -2.25 -4.78 3.02
CA CYS A 183 -1.34 -5.72 2.38
C CYS A 183 0.02 -5.12 1.98
N ALA A 184 1.13 -5.83 2.23
CA ALA A 184 2.48 -5.26 2.12
C ALA A 184 2.88 -5.18 0.66
N CYS A 185 2.56 -6.23 -0.09
CA CYS A 185 2.84 -6.32 -1.51
C CYS A 185 1.89 -5.43 -2.31
N HIS A 186 0.60 -5.46 -1.99
CA HIS A 186 -0.44 -4.90 -2.86
C HIS A 186 -1.11 -3.62 -2.34
N GLY A 187 -0.89 -3.24 -1.07
CA GLY A 187 -1.50 -2.04 -0.46
C GLY A 187 -3.02 -2.15 -0.22
N PHE A 188 -3.63 -3.32 -0.36
CA PHE A 188 -5.06 -3.51 -0.15
C PHE A 188 -5.41 -3.60 1.33
N PHE A 189 -6.50 -2.96 1.74
CA PHE A 189 -7.05 -3.10 3.08
C PHE A 189 -7.75 -4.44 3.25
N GLN A 190 -7.45 -5.14 4.34
CA GLN A 190 -8.04 -6.45 4.61
C GLN A 190 -9.47 -6.32 5.16
N PRO A 191 -10.34 -7.32 4.94
CA PRO A 191 -11.67 -7.38 5.55
C PRO A 191 -11.58 -7.23 7.07
N GLY A 192 -12.34 -6.30 7.66
CA GLY A 192 -12.28 -6.00 9.10
C GLY A 192 -10.91 -5.53 9.63
N GLY A 193 -9.95 -5.24 8.75
CA GLY A 193 -8.59 -4.84 9.10
C GLY A 193 -8.45 -3.36 9.49
N LEU A 194 -9.51 -2.56 9.44
CA LEU A 194 -9.49 -1.14 9.85
C LEU A 194 -10.33 -0.95 11.11
N VAL A 195 -9.73 -0.39 12.16
CA VAL A 195 -10.47 -0.07 13.39
C VAL A 195 -10.20 1.33 13.91
N ASP A 196 -11.23 1.92 14.51
CA ASP A 196 -11.18 3.26 15.09
C ASP A 196 -10.40 3.28 16.41
N LEU A 197 -9.47 4.22 16.55
CA LEU A 197 -8.72 4.46 17.77
C LEU A 197 -9.45 5.47 18.65
N THR A 198 -9.67 5.13 19.93
CA THR A 198 -10.41 5.98 20.88
C THR A 198 -9.49 6.84 21.76
N MET A 199 -8.29 6.35 22.11
CA MET A 199 -7.30 7.06 22.92
C MET A 199 -5.85 6.78 22.48
N GLY A 200 -5.55 6.99 21.20
CA GLY A 200 -4.23 6.71 20.62
C GLY A 200 -4.04 5.24 20.20
N GLU A 201 -2.82 4.87 19.81
CA GLU A 201 -2.46 3.49 19.46
C GLU A 201 -2.33 2.64 20.73
N GLY A 202 -3.36 1.83 21.01
CA GLY A 202 -3.34 0.75 22.01
C GLY A 202 -3.22 -0.61 21.32
N TYR A 203 -2.56 -1.56 21.95
CA TYR A 203 -2.32 -2.89 21.37
C TYR A 203 -3.62 -3.65 21.11
N GLY A 204 -4.64 -3.49 21.96
CA GLY A 204 -5.94 -4.14 21.78
C GLY A 204 -6.65 -3.73 20.49
N HIS A 205 -6.50 -2.48 20.05
CA HIS A 205 -7.06 -2.03 18.77
C HIS A 205 -6.39 -2.76 17.59
N THR A 206 -5.06 -2.83 17.60
CA THR A 206 -4.28 -3.57 16.59
C THR A 206 -4.58 -5.07 16.62
N ASP A 207 -4.74 -5.67 17.81
CA ASP A 207 -5.10 -7.08 17.96
C ASP A 207 -6.45 -7.39 17.29
N TYR A 208 -7.44 -6.51 17.45
CA TYR A 208 -8.77 -6.72 16.85
C TYR A 208 -8.72 -6.68 15.33
N ALA A 209 -8.01 -5.70 14.76
CA ALA A 209 -7.80 -5.60 13.31
C ALA A 209 -7.00 -6.80 12.76
N LEU A 210 -5.95 -7.22 13.48
CA LEU A 210 -5.15 -8.38 13.11
C LEU A 210 -5.95 -9.68 13.23
N GLY A 211 -6.79 -9.83 14.25
CA GLY A 211 -7.66 -11.00 14.44
C GLY A 211 -8.62 -11.20 13.28
N HIS A 212 -9.29 -10.13 12.82
CA HIS A 212 -10.18 -10.20 11.65
C HIS A 212 -9.41 -10.56 10.38
N THR A 213 -8.22 -9.98 10.21
CA THR A 213 -7.37 -10.27 9.05
C THR A 213 -6.86 -11.71 9.05
N LEU A 214 -6.47 -12.24 10.22
CA LEU A 214 -5.97 -13.60 10.37
C LEU A 214 -7.06 -14.65 10.22
N ALA A 215 -8.33 -14.31 10.46
CA ALA A 215 -9.45 -15.24 10.29
C ALA A 215 -9.56 -15.79 8.86
N ASP A 216 -9.13 -15.03 7.85
CA ASP A 216 -9.07 -15.51 6.45
C ASP A 216 -7.71 -16.12 6.07
N ALA A 217 -6.73 -16.13 6.98
CA ALA A 217 -5.37 -16.59 6.71
C ALA A 217 -5.13 -18.07 7.08
N HIS A 218 -6.17 -18.86 7.33
CA HIS A 218 -6.04 -20.25 7.80
C HIS A 218 -5.21 -21.14 6.85
N ASP A 219 -5.41 -20.97 5.55
CA ASP A 219 -4.75 -21.74 4.49
C ASP A 219 -3.30 -21.29 4.20
N GLN A 220 -2.87 -20.16 4.78
CA GLN A 220 -1.52 -19.67 4.57
C GLN A 220 -0.50 -20.49 5.37
N GLN A 221 0.65 -20.77 4.75
CA GLN A 221 1.72 -21.53 5.38
C GLN A 221 2.51 -20.68 6.40
N TRP A 222 2.71 -19.40 6.09
CA TRP A 222 3.41 -18.43 6.93
C TRP A 222 2.81 -17.04 6.70
N VAL A 223 2.79 -16.21 7.75
CA VAL A 223 2.31 -14.82 7.69
C VAL A 223 3.41 -13.93 8.25
N VAL A 224 3.78 -12.87 7.51
CA VAL A 224 4.74 -11.87 7.99
C VAL A 224 3.99 -10.60 8.36
N LEU A 225 4.09 -10.18 9.62
CA LEU A 225 3.57 -8.91 10.11
C LEU A 225 4.71 -7.91 10.31
N THR A 226 4.72 -6.85 9.50
CA THR A 226 5.60 -5.72 9.74
C THR A 226 4.90 -4.72 10.67
N TYR A 227 5.53 -4.38 11.79
CA TYR A 227 4.96 -3.41 12.74
C TYR A 227 6.08 -2.63 13.45
N ASP A 228 5.87 -1.32 13.62
CA ASP A 228 6.88 -0.39 14.15
C ASP A 228 7.42 -0.80 15.52
N ILE A 229 6.57 -1.41 16.34
CA ILE A 229 6.91 -1.92 17.68
C ILE A 229 6.66 -3.42 17.79
N TYR A 230 6.85 -4.17 16.69
CA TYR A 230 6.70 -5.62 16.68
C TYR A 230 7.49 -6.31 17.80
N CYS A 231 8.69 -5.82 18.11
CA CYS A 231 9.57 -6.35 19.17
C CYS A 231 8.92 -6.38 20.56
N GLN A 232 8.03 -5.43 20.87
CA GLN A 232 7.27 -5.41 22.14
C GLN A 232 5.91 -6.06 21.97
N PHE A 233 5.27 -5.80 20.82
CA PHE A 233 3.94 -6.33 20.50
C PHE A 233 3.89 -7.87 20.55
N TYR A 234 4.90 -8.53 19.98
CA TYR A 234 5.00 -9.99 19.90
C TYR A 234 5.11 -10.67 21.27
N VAL A 235 5.70 -10.01 22.28
CA VAL A 235 5.92 -10.62 23.62
C VAL A 235 4.60 -11.04 24.27
N ASN A 236 3.58 -10.21 24.12
CA ASN A 236 2.27 -10.42 24.77
C ASN A 236 1.17 -10.82 23.77
N ILE A 237 1.45 -10.91 22.47
CA ILE A 237 0.42 -11.22 21.45
C ILE A 237 -0.29 -12.54 21.74
N LEU A 238 0.45 -13.59 22.10
CA LEU A 238 -0.12 -14.91 22.37
C LEU A 238 -1.02 -14.92 23.63
N LYS A 239 -0.71 -14.09 24.65
CA LYS A 239 -1.56 -13.93 25.84
C LYS A 239 -2.86 -13.21 25.47
N ARG A 240 -2.77 -12.16 24.66
CA ARG A 240 -3.95 -11.36 24.24
C ARG A 240 -4.85 -12.16 23.30
N PHE A 241 -4.28 -12.88 22.34
CA PHE A 241 -5.04 -13.76 21.44
C PHE A 241 -5.68 -14.94 22.17
N LYS A 242 -5.03 -15.54 23.19
CA LYS A 242 -5.68 -16.56 24.03
C LYS A 242 -6.89 -16.04 24.80
N LYS A 243 -6.88 -14.77 25.21
CA LYS A 243 -8.00 -14.15 25.93
C LYS A 243 -9.15 -13.80 25.00
N TRP A 244 -8.86 -13.15 23.88
CA TRP A 244 -9.87 -12.49 23.03
C TRP A 244 -10.20 -13.23 21.74
N PHE A 245 -9.24 -13.98 21.17
CA PHE A 245 -9.39 -14.72 19.92
C PHE A 245 -8.90 -16.18 20.03
N PRO A 246 -9.43 -17.01 20.97
CA PRO A 246 -8.95 -18.37 21.17
C PRO A 246 -8.85 -19.23 19.90
N PRO A 247 -9.79 -19.17 18.93
CA PRO A 247 -9.71 -19.96 17.70
C PRO A 247 -8.51 -19.62 16.81
N LEU A 248 -7.98 -18.40 16.92
CA LEU A 248 -6.91 -17.90 16.05
C LEU A 248 -5.51 -18.12 16.63
N VAL A 249 -5.40 -18.67 17.84
CA VAL A 249 -4.10 -18.87 18.51
C VAL A 249 -3.15 -19.74 17.69
N GLY A 250 -3.66 -20.78 17.02
CA GLY A 250 -2.82 -21.64 16.16
C GLY A 250 -2.24 -20.94 14.93
N LEU A 251 -2.79 -19.78 14.53
CA LEU A 251 -2.23 -18.97 13.45
C LEU A 251 -1.10 -18.06 13.92
N ILE A 252 -1.03 -17.75 15.22
CA ILE A 252 0.06 -16.96 15.79
C ILE A 252 1.39 -17.72 15.69
N ASP A 253 1.38 -19.05 15.73
CA ASP A 253 2.59 -19.85 15.53
C ASP A 253 3.14 -19.76 14.09
N LYS A 254 2.27 -19.44 13.11
CA LYS A 254 2.67 -19.17 11.72
C LYS A 254 3.10 -17.72 11.50
N LEU A 255 2.94 -16.86 12.50
CA LEU A 255 3.20 -15.43 12.42
C LEU A 255 4.68 -15.17 12.69
N SER A 256 5.38 -14.72 11.66
CA SER A 256 6.67 -14.05 11.80
C SER A 256 6.46 -12.54 11.75
N GLY A 257 7.41 -11.76 12.22
CA GLY A 257 7.31 -10.32 12.05
C GLY A 257 8.63 -9.61 11.94
N ALA A 258 8.52 -8.37 11.50
CA ALA A 258 9.64 -7.51 11.21
C ALA A 258 9.40 -6.12 11.79
N VAL A 259 10.49 -5.50 12.20
CA VAL A 259 10.53 -4.10 12.61
C VAL A 259 11.16 -3.26 11.49
N PRO A 260 10.79 -1.98 11.35
CA PRO A 260 11.44 -1.10 10.40
C PRO A 260 12.96 -1.03 10.62
N LYS A 261 13.73 -0.89 9.54
CA LYS A 261 15.20 -0.82 9.59
C LYS A 261 15.73 0.28 10.52
N MET A 262 14.98 1.38 10.64
CA MET A 262 15.30 2.47 11.57
C MET A 262 15.08 2.06 13.04
N HIS A 263 14.06 1.25 13.33
CA HIS A 263 13.79 0.74 14.66
C HIS A 263 14.90 -0.19 15.17
N ILE A 264 15.55 -0.95 14.27
CA ILE A 264 16.69 -1.81 14.62
C ILE A 264 17.83 -1.00 15.27
N ARG A 265 18.03 0.26 14.83
CA ARG A 265 19.07 1.15 15.40
C ARG A 265 18.87 1.43 16.88
N ASN A 266 17.64 1.33 17.40
CA ASN A 266 17.36 1.53 18.81
C ASN A 266 17.73 0.33 19.69
N HIS A 267 17.98 -0.82 19.08
CA HIS A 267 18.46 -2.03 19.76
C HIS A 267 19.97 -2.24 19.58
N ILE A 268 20.59 -1.54 18.62
CA ILE A 268 22.04 -1.53 18.39
C ILE A 268 22.58 -0.23 19.01
N GLY A 269 23.11 -0.30 20.23
CA GLY A 269 23.52 0.88 21.00
C GLY A 269 24.33 1.92 20.22
N GLN A 270 23.89 3.19 20.35
CA GLN A 270 24.57 4.45 20.03
C GLN A 270 25.04 4.70 18.58
N TRP A 271 24.30 5.53 17.84
CA TRP A 271 24.86 6.40 16.79
C TRP A 271 24.22 7.79 16.84
N ASP A 272 25.03 8.83 17.05
CA ASP A 272 24.62 10.23 17.18
C ASP A 272 24.14 10.82 15.82
N MET A 273 22.95 11.43 15.82
CA MET A 273 22.26 12.01 14.66
C MET A 273 22.58 13.52 14.47
N GLY A 274 23.79 13.96 14.82
CA GLY A 274 24.24 15.36 14.67
C GLY A 274 24.86 15.74 13.31
N GLY A 275 25.19 14.78 12.42
CA GLY A 275 26.17 15.00 11.34
C GLY A 275 25.67 15.47 9.96
N LEU A 276 24.37 15.67 9.73
CA LEU A 276 23.85 15.82 8.35
C LEU A 276 24.05 17.21 7.72
N ARG A 277 24.27 18.27 8.49
CA ARG A 277 24.51 19.63 7.95
C ARG A 277 25.99 19.95 7.72
N THR A 278 26.89 19.27 8.41
CA THR A 278 28.36 19.43 8.29
C THR A 278 28.92 18.76 7.04
N LEU A 279 28.38 17.58 6.68
CA LEU A 279 28.89 16.77 5.55
C LEU A 279 28.86 17.47 4.18
N ALA A 280 27.87 18.33 3.92
CA ALA A 280 27.77 19.04 2.63
C ALA A 280 28.87 20.10 2.46
N ASN A 281 29.26 20.76 3.56
CA ASN A 281 30.35 21.74 3.57
C ASN A 281 31.71 21.05 3.60
N ASP A 282 31.84 19.96 4.36
CA ASP A 282 33.08 19.16 4.42
C ASP A 282 33.48 18.62 3.04
N ARG A 283 32.49 18.23 2.22
CA ARG A 283 32.68 17.82 0.82
C ARG A 283 33.36 18.91 -0.01
N LEU A 284 32.89 20.15 0.10
CA LEU A 284 33.43 21.28 -0.68
C LEU A 284 34.85 21.63 -0.21
N ILE A 285 35.08 21.62 1.10
CA ILE A 285 36.40 21.88 1.69
C ILE A 285 37.43 20.84 1.21
N ALA A 286 37.05 19.56 1.21
CA ALA A 286 37.91 18.48 0.72
C ALA A 286 38.19 18.59 -0.79
N ALA A 287 37.17 18.90 -1.60
CA ALA A 287 37.31 19.11 -3.05
C ALA A 287 38.27 20.26 -3.36
N ASP A 288 38.15 21.38 -2.66
CA ASP A 288 39.04 22.53 -2.85
C ASP A 288 40.47 22.24 -2.37
N GLY A 289 40.64 21.42 -1.33
CA GLY A 289 41.94 20.90 -0.91
C GLY A 289 42.63 20.10 -2.02
N TYR A 290 41.90 19.17 -2.64
CA TYR A 290 42.40 18.37 -3.77
C TYR A 290 42.77 19.26 -4.97
N ARG A 291 41.91 20.22 -5.34
CA ARG A 291 42.17 21.13 -6.47
C ARG A 291 43.45 21.94 -6.28
N ARG A 292 43.69 22.46 -5.07
CA ARG A 292 44.94 23.19 -4.74
C ARG A 292 46.17 22.28 -4.80
N ALA A 293 46.07 21.08 -4.27
CA ALA A 293 47.16 20.10 -4.31
C ALA A 293 47.49 19.71 -5.76
N ARG A 294 46.47 19.46 -6.59
CA ARG A 294 46.63 19.13 -8.01
C ARG A 294 47.24 20.29 -8.79
N ASP A 295 46.80 21.53 -8.58
CA ASP A 295 47.39 22.71 -9.23
C ASP A 295 48.89 22.85 -8.91
N THR A 296 49.26 22.57 -7.65
CA THR A 296 50.66 22.55 -7.22
C THR A 296 51.44 21.43 -7.93
N LEU A 297 50.89 20.23 -8.02
CA LEU A 297 51.53 19.10 -8.70
C LEU A 297 51.69 19.33 -10.21
N LEU A 298 50.72 19.95 -10.87
CA LEU A 298 50.84 20.34 -12.29
C LEU A 298 52.00 21.32 -12.50
N ARG A 299 52.17 22.30 -11.60
CA ARG A 299 53.31 23.24 -11.64
C ARG A 299 54.65 22.54 -11.38
N LEU A 300 54.65 21.43 -10.66
CA LEU A 300 55.82 20.60 -10.40
C LEU A 300 56.09 19.56 -11.50
N GLY A 301 55.29 19.54 -12.57
CA GLY A 301 55.51 18.70 -13.75
C GLY A 301 54.60 17.47 -13.88
N LEU A 302 53.51 17.38 -13.09
CA LEU A 302 52.48 16.35 -13.30
C LEU A 302 51.82 16.52 -14.68
N SER A 303 51.58 15.41 -15.38
CA SER A 303 50.86 15.43 -16.65
C SER A 303 49.41 15.87 -16.46
N PRO A 304 48.88 16.81 -17.27
CA PRO A 304 47.46 17.18 -17.23
C PRO A 304 46.50 16.02 -17.52
N THR A 305 46.96 14.98 -18.21
CA THR A 305 46.20 13.79 -18.61
C THR A 305 46.37 12.59 -17.67
N ASP A 306 46.96 12.79 -16.49
CA ASP A 306 47.09 11.74 -15.48
C ASP A 306 45.71 11.22 -15.04
N THR A 307 45.49 9.91 -15.19
CA THR A 307 44.21 9.25 -14.88
C THR A 307 44.06 8.91 -13.40
N CYS A 308 45.14 8.93 -12.62
CA CYS A 308 45.14 8.68 -11.18
C CYS A 308 44.83 9.96 -10.39
N LEU A 309 45.31 11.11 -10.86
CA LEU A 309 45.03 12.43 -10.30
C LEU A 309 44.29 13.32 -11.31
N ALA A 310 43.13 12.84 -11.75
CA ALA A 310 42.30 13.52 -12.74
C ALA A 310 41.74 14.87 -12.23
N ALA A 311 41.31 15.74 -13.15
CA ALA A 311 40.65 16.99 -12.79
C ALA A 311 39.33 16.71 -12.05
N LEU A 312 39.04 17.47 -11.00
CA LEU A 312 37.83 17.31 -10.17
C LEU A 312 36.85 18.46 -10.40
N ALA A 313 35.81 18.20 -11.18
CA ALA A 313 34.74 19.14 -11.46
C ALA A 313 33.70 19.17 -10.31
N ASN A 314 32.81 20.16 -10.28
CA ASN A 314 31.75 20.20 -9.27
C ASN A 314 30.69 19.12 -9.53
N GLU A 315 30.52 18.78 -10.80
CA GLU A 315 29.63 17.76 -11.34
C GLU A 315 30.07 16.36 -10.87
N ASP A 316 31.34 16.18 -10.53
CA ASP A 316 31.87 14.93 -9.99
C ASP A 316 31.61 14.78 -8.48
N LEU A 317 31.17 15.84 -7.77
CA LEU A 317 30.99 15.84 -6.31
C LEU A 317 29.67 15.19 -5.86
N TYR A 318 29.30 14.08 -6.47
CA TYR A 318 28.14 13.28 -6.09
C TYR A 318 28.58 11.87 -5.75
N ALA A 319 27.87 11.22 -4.82
CA ALA A 319 27.90 9.78 -4.65
C ALA A 319 26.55 9.27 -5.08
N LYS A 320 26.46 8.10 -5.71
CA LYS A 320 25.17 7.42 -5.80
C LYS A 320 24.61 7.23 -4.39
N ASN A 321 23.44 7.80 -4.14
CA ASN A 321 22.76 7.61 -2.87
C ASN A 321 22.18 6.19 -2.85
N THR A 322 22.95 5.27 -2.29
CA THR A 322 22.59 3.85 -2.18
C THR A 322 21.35 3.57 -1.32
N ARG A 323 20.74 4.61 -0.72
CA ARG A 323 19.45 4.52 -0.02
C ARG A 323 18.25 4.71 -0.96
N ASP A 324 18.45 5.41 -2.07
CA ASP A 324 17.37 5.68 -3.01
C ASP A 324 17.21 4.47 -3.94
N SER A 325 15.96 4.15 -4.27
CA SER A 325 15.67 3.08 -5.22
C SER A 325 16.22 3.44 -6.61
N PRO A 326 16.87 2.49 -7.31
CA PRO A 326 17.36 2.73 -8.66
C PRO A 326 16.23 3.17 -9.60
N LYS A 327 16.48 4.17 -10.44
CA LYS A 327 15.54 4.65 -11.46
C LYS A 327 15.91 4.08 -12.83
N MET A 328 14.90 3.96 -13.70
CA MET A 328 15.09 3.53 -15.08
C MET A 328 16.06 4.49 -15.81
N GLY A 329 17.17 3.98 -16.32
CA GLY A 329 18.23 4.75 -16.99
C GLY A 329 19.51 4.98 -16.15
N GLU A 330 19.50 4.75 -14.84
CA GLU A 330 20.67 4.96 -13.95
C GLU A 330 21.78 3.91 -14.11
N SER A 331 21.60 2.90 -14.97
CA SER A 331 22.61 1.89 -15.29
C SER A 331 23.79 2.45 -16.09
N GLY A 332 23.61 3.59 -16.76
CA GLY A 332 24.65 4.28 -17.51
C GLY A 332 25.49 5.27 -16.69
N ASP A 333 25.03 5.64 -15.49
CA ASP A 333 25.75 6.57 -14.63
C ASP A 333 26.89 5.82 -13.94
N VAL A 334 28.13 6.20 -14.22
CA VAL A 334 29.31 5.61 -13.56
C VAL A 334 29.66 6.50 -12.38
N ASP A 335 29.90 5.91 -11.20
CA ASP A 335 30.37 6.68 -10.05
C ASP A 335 31.65 7.47 -10.42
N PRO A 336 31.84 8.69 -9.90
CA PRO A 336 33.05 9.45 -10.15
C PRO A 336 34.32 8.65 -9.84
N TRP A 337 35.38 8.91 -10.60
CA TRP A 337 36.64 8.14 -10.60
C TRP A 337 37.31 7.98 -9.21
N PHE A 338 36.96 8.82 -8.23
CA PHE A 338 37.49 8.82 -6.88
C PHE A 338 36.59 8.13 -5.82
N TRP A 339 35.44 7.56 -6.20
CA TRP A 339 34.57 6.78 -5.30
C TRP A 339 35.03 5.33 -5.07
N THR A 340 36.26 5.01 -5.43
CA THR A 340 36.99 3.93 -4.78
C THR A 340 37.20 4.34 -3.32
N VAL A 341 36.54 3.65 -2.39
CA VAL A 341 36.55 3.93 -0.95
C VAL A 341 37.96 4.37 -0.50
N GLY A 342 38.08 5.48 0.23
CA GLY A 342 39.40 6.04 0.54
C GLY A 342 40.31 5.03 1.23
N ARG A 343 41.46 4.71 0.61
CA ARG A 343 42.51 3.85 1.16
C ARG A 343 43.02 4.43 2.49
N PRO A 344 42.99 3.68 3.61
CA PRO A 344 43.58 4.13 4.86
C PRO A 344 45.09 4.40 4.68
N ALA A 345 45.58 5.51 5.23
CA ALA A 345 47.01 5.82 5.19
C ALA A 345 47.81 4.83 6.06
N ASN A 346 49.05 4.51 5.64
CA ASN A 346 50.02 3.70 6.37
C ASN A 346 49.71 2.18 6.49
N LEU A 347 48.95 1.60 5.57
CA LEU A 347 48.76 0.14 5.52
C LEU A 347 50.01 -0.56 4.98
N THR A 348 50.36 -1.70 5.58
CA THR A 348 51.32 -2.64 4.98
C THR A 348 50.72 -3.30 3.73
N VAL A 349 51.56 -3.81 2.82
CA VAL A 349 51.12 -4.50 1.58
C VAL A 349 50.06 -5.58 1.84
N ARG A 350 50.19 -6.30 2.97
CA ARG A 350 49.23 -7.33 3.38
C ARG A 350 47.89 -6.73 3.83
N GLN A 351 47.92 -5.69 4.65
CA GLN A 351 46.71 -5.01 5.11
C GLN A 351 45.97 -4.28 3.98
N GLU A 352 46.70 -3.84 2.96
CA GLU A 352 46.12 -3.27 1.74
C GLU A 352 45.37 -4.32 0.91
N ALA A 353 45.97 -5.51 0.73
CA ALA A 353 45.31 -6.62 0.07
C ALA A 353 44.04 -7.06 0.83
N ASP A 354 44.14 -7.22 2.15
CA ASP A 354 43.00 -7.59 3.00
C ASP A 354 41.89 -6.53 2.96
N TRP A 355 42.24 -5.25 3.00
CA TRP A 355 41.27 -4.14 2.91
C TRP A 355 40.60 -4.07 1.52
N SER A 356 41.34 -4.28 0.44
CA SER A 356 40.78 -4.32 -0.92
C SER A 356 39.78 -5.46 -1.09
N VAL A 357 40.12 -6.65 -0.57
CA VAL A 357 39.23 -7.83 -0.59
C VAL A 357 37.95 -7.56 0.20
N GLU A 358 38.03 -6.92 1.37
CA GLU A 358 36.84 -6.58 2.16
C GLU A 358 35.96 -5.50 1.49
N MET A 359 36.54 -4.54 0.77
CA MET A 359 35.76 -3.57 -0.01
C MET A 359 35.01 -4.22 -1.18
N ASP A 360 35.71 -5.08 -1.94
CA ASP A 360 35.10 -5.86 -3.03
C ASP A 360 34.00 -6.77 -2.49
N ARG A 361 34.21 -7.37 -1.30
CA ARG A 361 33.22 -8.20 -0.61
C ARG A 361 31.97 -7.41 -0.25
N VAL A 362 32.09 -6.22 0.33
CA VAL A 362 30.95 -5.35 0.68
C VAL A 362 30.18 -4.92 -0.57
N LYS A 363 30.88 -4.54 -1.64
CA LYS A 363 30.25 -4.20 -2.92
C LYS A 363 29.51 -5.40 -3.50
N TRP A 364 30.15 -6.57 -3.52
CA TRP A 364 29.56 -7.80 -4.01
C TRP A 364 28.28 -8.19 -3.25
N PHE A 365 28.28 -8.14 -1.91
CA PHE A 365 27.07 -8.44 -1.14
C PHE A 365 25.91 -7.48 -1.43
N ARG A 366 26.21 -6.21 -1.70
CA ARG A 366 25.18 -5.22 -2.07
C ARG A 366 24.63 -5.46 -3.46
N ASP A 367 25.51 -5.67 -4.44
CA ASP A 367 25.12 -5.93 -5.82
C ASP A 367 24.32 -7.24 -5.90
N ARG A 368 24.77 -8.28 -5.19
CA ARG A 368 24.02 -9.54 -5.02
C ARG A 368 22.65 -9.30 -4.40
N ALA A 369 22.56 -8.57 -3.29
CA ALA A 369 21.26 -8.29 -2.65
C ALA A 369 20.30 -7.49 -3.55
N ASN A 370 20.83 -6.62 -4.43
CA ASN A 370 20.03 -5.90 -5.41
C ASN A 370 19.58 -6.80 -6.56
N ARG A 371 20.46 -7.69 -7.05
CA ARG A 371 20.10 -8.75 -8.02
C ARG A 371 19.00 -9.63 -7.45
N ASP A 372 19.20 -10.15 -6.24
CA ASP A 372 18.25 -11.06 -5.58
C ASP A 372 16.88 -10.39 -5.40
N ARG A 373 16.84 -9.10 -5.02
CA ARG A 373 15.60 -8.32 -4.95
C ARG A 373 14.94 -8.12 -6.31
N ALA A 374 15.72 -7.86 -7.36
CA ALA A 374 15.18 -7.70 -8.71
C ALA A 374 14.59 -9.01 -9.26
N VAL A 375 15.25 -10.14 -8.96
CA VAL A 375 14.75 -11.49 -9.25
C VAL A 375 13.44 -11.74 -8.49
N GLU A 376 13.42 -11.49 -7.18
CA GLU A 376 12.21 -11.64 -6.35
C GLU A 376 11.04 -10.78 -6.86
N GLN A 377 11.30 -9.52 -7.22
CA GLN A 377 10.28 -8.63 -7.80
C GLN A 377 9.71 -9.19 -9.10
N LYS A 378 10.57 -9.72 -9.97
CA LYS A 378 10.12 -10.37 -11.21
C LYS A 378 9.28 -11.61 -10.94
N GLU A 379 9.77 -12.53 -10.10
CA GLU A 379 9.04 -13.76 -9.72
C GLU A 379 7.68 -13.41 -9.08
N THR A 380 7.64 -12.36 -8.27
CA THR A 380 6.40 -11.85 -7.65
C THR A 380 5.42 -11.37 -8.72
N VAL A 381 5.86 -10.55 -9.67
CA VAL A 381 5.01 -10.03 -10.75
C VAL A 381 4.47 -11.16 -11.63
N GLU A 382 5.31 -12.14 -12.00
CA GLU A 382 4.87 -13.31 -12.76
C GLU A 382 3.81 -14.12 -11.99
N ALA A 383 4.04 -14.37 -10.70
CA ALA A 383 3.09 -15.05 -9.84
C ALA A 383 1.77 -14.26 -9.65
N GLU A 384 1.84 -12.93 -9.54
CA GLU A 384 0.68 -12.04 -9.45
C GLU A 384 -0.16 -12.06 -10.74
N LEU A 385 0.48 -11.98 -11.90
CA LEU A 385 -0.20 -12.10 -13.19
C LEU A 385 -0.92 -13.46 -13.32
N GLY A 386 -0.24 -14.56 -12.92
CA GLY A 386 -0.85 -15.88 -12.89
C GLY A 386 -2.05 -15.98 -11.93
N ARG A 387 -1.94 -15.40 -10.73
CA ARG A 387 -3.04 -15.33 -9.75
C ARG A 387 -4.21 -14.49 -10.28
N MET A 388 -3.94 -13.39 -10.97
CA MET A 388 -4.95 -12.49 -11.53
C MET A 388 -5.77 -13.20 -12.62
N ILE A 389 -5.11 -13.92 -13.53
CA ILE A 389 -5.77 -14.75 -14.54
C ILE A 389 -6.71 -15.75 -13.87
N LYS A 390 -6.21 -16.52 -12.87
CA LYS A 390 -7.02 -17.49 -12.13
C LYS A 390 -8.22 -16.82 -11.44
N SER A 391 -8.00 -15.69 -10.79
CA SER A 391 -9.05 -14.93 -10.08
C SER A 391 -10.15 -14.44 -11.03
N PHE A 392 -9.78 -13.88 -12.18
CA PHE A 392 -10.76 -13.47 -13.19
C PHE A 392 -11.46 -14.65 -13.85
N THR A 393 -10.78 -15.77 -14.09
CA THR A 393 -11.42 -16.99 -14.59
C THR A 393 -12.44 -17.53 -13.59
N GLN A 394 -12.10 -17.60 -12.30
CA GLN A 394 -13.04 -18.00 -11.25
C GLN A 394 -14.24 -17.06 -11.17
N SER A 395 -14.00 -15.75 -11.26
CA SER A 395 -15.07 -14.75 -11.30
C SER A 395 -15.99 -14.93 -12.51
N ALA A 396 -15.43 -15.12 -13.71
CA ALA A 396 -16.21 -15.36 -14.92
C ALA A 396 -17.10 -16.61 -14.78
N THR A 397 -16.54 -17.70 -14.25
CA THR A 397 -17.29 -18.94 -13.98
C THR A 397 -18.40 -18.71 -12.96
N ALA A 398 -18.13 -18.02 -11.86
CA ALA A 398 -19.13 -17.73 -10.84
C ALA A 398 -20.30 -16.91 -11.39
N TRP A 399 -20.00 -15.86 -12.15
CA TRP A 399 -21.03 -15.04 -12.81
C TRP A 399 -21.81 -15.82 -13.86
N LYS A 400 -21.19 -16.78 -14.55
CA LYS A 400 -21.86 -17.67 -15.51
C LYS A 400 -22.81 -18.65 -14.81
N THR A 401 -22.46 -19.15 -13.63
CA THR A 401 -23.36 -19.92 -12.79
C THR A 401 -24.53 -19.08 -12.30
N LEU A 402 -24.30 -17.84 -11.87
CA LEU A 402 -25.38 -16.93 -11.48
C LEU A 402 -26.31 -16.59 -12.66
N GLU A 403 -25.76 -16.45 -13.86
CA GLU A 403 -26.54 -16.27 -15.09
C GLU A 403 -27.46 -17.47 -15.33
N SER A 404 -26.95 -18.70 -15.21
CA SER A 404 -27.75 -19.91 -15.43
C SER A 404 -28.82 -20.15 -14.37
N MET A 405 -28.57 -19.69 -13.13
CA MET A 405 -29.54 -19.70 -12.04
C MET A 405 -30.59 -18.58 -12.14
N SER A 406 -30.36 -17.57 -12.98
CA SER A 406 -31.27 -16.43 -13.12
C SER A 406 -32.44 -16.73 -14.06
N GLU A 407 -33.60 -16.13 -13.77
CA GLU A 407 -34.75 -16.20 -14.66
C GLU A 407 -34.42 -15.60 -16.05
N LYS A 408 -34.87 -16.28 -17.10
CA LYS A 408 -34.66 -15.85 -18.49
C LYS A 408 -35.26 -14.46 -18.71
N LYS A 409 -34.52 -13.58 -19.38
CA LYS A 409 -34.89 -12.18 -19.69
C LYS A 409 -35.03 -11.25 -18.47
N SER A 410 -34.48 -11.64 -17.32
CA SER A 410 -34.37 -10.74 -16.16
C SER A 410 -33.19 -9.77 -16.28
N GLY A 411 -33.28 -8.60 -15.63
CA GLY A 411 -32.14 -7.68 -15.51
C GLY A 411 -30.95 -8.30 -14.75
N ARG A 412 -31.21 -9.29 -13.88
CA ARG A 412 -30.17 -10.08 -13.19
C ARG A 412 -29.37 -10.93 -14.19
N ALA A 413 -30.06 -11.65 -15.07
CA ALA A 413 -29.42 -12.44 -16.12
C ALA A 413 -28.60 -11.55 -17.07
N ALA A 414 -29.16 -10.42 -17.52
CA ALA A 414 -28.45 -9.48 -18.39
C ALA A 414 -27.18 -8.89 -17.73
N TYR A 415 -27.25 -8.56 -16.43
CA TYR A 415 -26.08 -8.06 -15.70
C TYR A 415 -25.02 -9.14 -15.47
N ALA A 416 -25.44 -10.36 -15.14
CA ALA A 416 -24.53 -11.49 -14.99
C ALA A 416 -23.81 -11.79 -16.30
N HIS A 417 -24.53 -11.78 -17.43
CA HIS A 417 -23.96 -11.92 -18.77
C HIS A 417 -22.89 -10.85 -19.07
N LEU A 418 -23.21 -9.58 -18.79
CA LEU A 418 -22.25 -8.48 -18.92
C LEU A 418 -20.98 -8.73 -18.09
N LYS A 419 -21.12 -9.25 -16.86
CA LYS A 419 -19.98 -9.57 -15.99
C LYS A 419 -19.15 -10.73 -16.51
N VAL A 420 -19.77 -11.77 -17.06
CA VAL A 420 -19.07 -12.88 -17.71
C VAL A 420 -18.20 -12.37 -18.86
N LEU A 421 -18.77 -11.53 -19.74
CA LEU A 421 -18.02 -10.93 -20.86
C LEU A 421 -16.85 -10.06 -20.36
N MET A 422 -17.10 -9.21 -19.37
CA MET A 422 -16.06 -8.34 -18.79
C MET A 422 -14.89 -9.16 -18.21
N TYR A 423 -15.16 -10.17 -17.38
CA TYR A 423 -14.09 -10.98 -16.79
C TYR A 423 -13.38 -11.86 -17.82
N THR A 424 -14.09 -12.39 -18.82
CA THR A 424 -13.48 -13.15 -19.91
C THR A 424 -12.50 -12.30 -20.71
N GLU A 425 -12.87 -11.05 -20.98
CA GLU A 425 -12.01 -10.10 -21.65
C GLU A 425 -10.79 -9.71 -20.80
N LEU A 426 -10.97 -9.51 -19.48
CA LEU A 426 -9.85 -9.27 -18.56
C LEU A 426 -8.88 -10.47 -18.53
N VAL A 427 -9.39 -11.71 -18.52
CA VAL A 427 -8.55 -12.91 -18.63
C VAL A 427 -7.71 -12.87 -19.91
N ARG A 428 -8.32 -12.55 -21.05
CA ARG A 428 -7.62 -12.45 -22.34
C ARG A 428 -6.50 -11.42 -22.29
N GLN A 429 -6.79 -10.21 -21.81
CA GLN A 429 -5.81 -9.13 -21.72
C GLN A 429 -4.65 -9.48 -20.77
N CYS A 430 -4.94 -10.04 -19.59
CA CYS A 430 -3.92 -10.50 -18.66
C CYS A 430 -3.05 -11.61 -19.26
N ALA A 431 -3.64 -12.56 -19.98
CA ALA A 431 -2.89 -13.63 -20.65
C ALA A 431 -1.97 -13.09 -21.75
N GLU A 432 -2.41 -12.09 -22.52
CA GLU A 432 -1.57 -11.43 -23.54
C GLU A 432 -0.41 -10.65 -22.93
N LEU A 433 -0.65 -9.95 -21.82
CA LEU A 433 0.41 -9.26 -21.09
C LEU A 433 1.41 -10.24 -20.48
N HIS A 434 0.91 -11.35 -19.91
CA HIS A 434 1.75 -12.41 -19.36
C HIS A 434 2.60 -13.08 -20.45
N ALA A 435 2.05 -13.33 -21.64
CA ALA A 435 2.80 -13.91 -22.77
C ALA A 435 3.86 -12.96 -23.34
N LYS A 436 3.69 -11.64 -23.18
CA LYS A 436 4.68 -10.63 -23.58
C LYS A 436 5.75 -10.39 -22.52
N ALA A 437 5.53 -10.84 -21.27
CA ALA A 437 6.53 -10.73 -20.23
C ALA A 437 7.72 -11.64 -20.60
N PRO A 438 8.96 -11.14 -20.63
CA PRO A 438 10.12 -11.95 -20.94
C PRO A 438 10.33 -12.97 -19.81
N GLY A 439 9.91 -14.22 -20.03
CA GLY A 439 10.18 -15.30 -19.08
C GLY A 439 11.68 -15.55 -18.96
N LEU A 440 12.18 -15.78 -17.75
CA LEU A 440 13.50 -16.43 -17.60
C LEU A 440 13.30 -17.90 -17.94
N SER A 441 14.01 -18.42 -18.94
CA SER A 441 14.16 -19.87 -18.99
C SER A 441 15.00 -20.30 -17.79
N ASN A 442 14.75 -21.49 -17.22
CA ASN A 442 15.64 -22.06 -16.20
C ASN A 442 17.09 -22.17 -16.69
N GLN A 443 17.29 -22.20 -18.02
CA GLN A 443 18.60 -22.23 -18.66
C GLN A 443 19.35 -20.90 -18.48
N ASP A 444 18.67 -19.76 -18.66
CA ASP A 444 19.29 -18.43 -18.52
C ASP A 444 19.78 -18.18 -17.09
N ARG A 445 19.05 -18.69 -16.08
CA ARG A 445 19.44 -18.66 -14.66
C ARG A 445 20.73 -19.45 -14.40
N LEU A 446 20.79 -20.67 -14.92
CA LEU A 446 21.94 -21.56 -14.71
C LEU A 446 23.17 -21.05 -15.45
N ASP A 447 23.00 -20.44 -16.62
CA ASP A 447 24.07 -19.87 -17.42
C ASP A 447 24.62 -18.58 -16.78
N GLU A 448 23.78 -17.72 -16.19
CA GLU A 448 24.23 -16.56 -15.41
C GLU A 448 24.96 -16.96 -14.12
N GLU A 449 24.41 -17.88 -13.32
CA GLU A 449 25.06 -18.37 -12.09
C GLU A 449 26.39 -19.08 -12.38
N ALA A 450 26.45 -19.88 -13.46
CA ALA A 450 27.68 -20.55 -13.88
C ALA A 450 28.74 -19.54 -14.38
N SER A 451 28.33 -18.52 -15.12
CA SER A 451 29.22 -17.46 -15.59
C SER A 451 29.77 -16.61 -14.44
N GLU A 452 28.93 -16.27 -13.45
CA GLU A 452 29.33 -15.56 -12.22
C GLU A 452 30.33 -16.39 -11.38
N LEU A 453 30.06 -17.69 -11.17
CA LEU A 453 30.96 -18.58 -10.44
C LEU A 453 32.31 -18.75 -11.15
N LEU A 454 32.30 -18.81 -12.49
CA LEU A 454 33.50 -18.84 -13.31
C LEU A 454 34.30 -17.53 -13.23
N GLU A 455 33.63 -16.39 -13.16
CA GLU A 455 34.28 -15.09 -13.00
C GLU A 455 34.86 -14.90 -11.58
N MET A 456 34.16 -15.39 -10.54
CA MET A 456 34.66 -15.40 -9.17
C MET A 456 35.89 -16.30 -8.98
N LYS A 457 35.91 -17.47 -9.65
CA LYS A 457 37.12 -18.32 -9.73
C LYS A 457 38.26 -17.61 -10.44
N ARG A 458 37.97 -16.89 -11.54
CA ARG A 458 38.97 -16.11 -12.29
C ARG A 458 39.59 -14.97 -11.48
N LYS A 459 38.81 -14.32 -10.61
CA LYS A 459 39.24 -13.20 -9.75
C LYS A 459 39.86 -13.65 -8.42
N GLY A 460 40.01 -14.95 -8.16
CA GLY A 460 40.65 -15.47 -6.95
C GLY A 460 39.85 -15.28 -5.65
N LEU A 461 38.57 -14.92 -5.75
CA LEU A 461 37.66 -14.68 -4.61
C LEU A 461 37.16 -15.98 -3.96
N LEU A 462 37.38 -17.12 -4.61
CA LEU A 462 37.02 -18.47 -4.18
C LEU A 462 38.28 -19.24 -3.71
N ASN A 463 38.96 -18.72 -2.68
CA ASN A 463 40.07 -19.40 -1.99
C ASN A 463 39.70 -19.87 -0.57
N MET A 464 38.41 -20.13 -0.32
CA MET A 464 38.02 -21.03 0.74
C MET A 464 37.97 -22.42 0.14
N THR A 465 38.84 -23.32 0.61
CA THR A 465 38.58 -24.76 0.54
C THR A 465 37.11 -24.97 0.91
N LEU A 466 36.34 -25.53 -0.03
CA LEU A 466 34.97 -25.96 0.19
C LEU A 466 34.96 -26.81 1.46
N SER A 467 34.63 -26.21 2.60
CA SER A 467 34.35 -26.97 3.80
C SER A 467 33.17 -27.87 3.48
N GLU A 468 33.23 -29.11 3.97
CA GLU A 468 32.25 -30.16 3.68
C GLU A 468 30.79 -29.76 3.99
N SER A 469 30.56 -28.63 4.68
CA SER A 469 29.26 -28.00 4.94
C SER A 469 28.51 -27.45 3.72
N TRP A 470 29.15 -27.31 2.54
CA TRP A 470 28.48 -26.81 1.33
C TRP A 470 27.75 -27.91 0.53
N LYS A 471 27.96 -29.19 0.86
CA LYS A 471 27.24 -30.30 0.22
C LYS A 471 25.76 -30.35 0.62
N ASP A 472 25.40 -29.77 1.77
CA ASP A 472 24.03 -29.79 2.29
C ASP A 472 23.12 -28.68 1.71
N TYR A 473 23.69 -27.75 0.92
CA TYR A 473 22.96 -26.61 0.32
C TYR A 473 22.88 -26.64 -1.21
N LEU A 474 23.40 -27.68 -1.86
CA LEU A 474 23.06 -27.97 -3.25
C LEU A 474 21.74 -28.74 -3.26
N PRO A 475 20.70 -28.28 -3.99
CA PRO A 475 19.49 -29.07 -4.15
C PRO A 475 19.89 -30.40 -4.80
N VAL A 476 19.62 -31.50 -4.09
CA VAL A 476 19.58 -32.83 -4.69
C VAL A 476 18.49 -32.76 -5.75
N ILE A 477 18.89 -32.95 -7.03
CA ILE A 477 17.97 -33.14 -8.15
C ILE A 477 17.12 -34.38 -7.90
#